data_AF-A0A929IK53-F1
#
_entry.id   AF-A0A929IK53-F1
#
_cell.length_a   1.000
_cell.length_b   1.000
_cell.length_c   1.000
_cell.angle_alpha   90.00
_cell.angle_beta   90.00
_cell.angle_gamma   90.00
#
_symmetry.space_group_name_H-M   'P 1'
#
loop_
_entity.id
_entity.type
_entity.pdbx_description
1 polymer ?
#
loop_
_entity_poly.entity_id
_entity_poly.type
_entity_poly.pdbx_seq_one_letter_code
_entity_poly.pdbx_strand_id
1 'polypeptide(L)'
;MNRIFLELMMKKIAAAFAAILLTALSASVAQAVELAAHRAFYRLSLASASNESNMAGVEGAISFEIKDACDAWIVEQNYALRFQLANGGDIDNVDKYVSWESKDGLEYRFNVTRVTNGGESEQVGGRAELESAGGPGMAIFDRPSKDKIALSQGTVFPTKHTVILLEKAARGERFDRHLLFDGSKVEAAAPVTTVVLGQREA
;
A
#
# COMPACT_ATOMS: atom_id res chain seq x y z
N MET A 1 11.59 26.29 -66.11
CA MET A 1 11.11 25.41 -65.02
C MET A 1 10.04 26.17 -64.25
N ASN A 2 8.78 25.73 -64.33
CA ASN A 2 7.60 26.57 -64.12
C ASN A 2 7.31 26.80 -62.62
N ARG A 3 7.07 28.05 -62.21
CA ARG A 3 6.85 28.46 -60.79
C ARG A 3 5.78 27.63 -60.06
N ILE A 4 4.76 27.19 -60.81
CA ILE A 4 3.65 26.36 -60.33
C ILE A 4 4.10 24.96 -59.92
N PHE A 5 5.12 24.40 -60.58
CA PHE A 5 5.65 23.07 -60.29
C PHE A 5 6.46 23.07 -58.97
N LEU A 6 7.16 24.18 -58.66
CA LEU A 6 7.95 24.34 -57.45
C LEU A 6 7.06 24.52 -56.20
N GLU A 7 6.00 25.32 -56.31
CA GLU A 7 4.97 25.52 -55.27
C GLU A 7 4.25 24.22 -54.90
N LEU A 8 3.89 23.41 -55.90
CA LEU A 8 3.19 22.14 -55.69
C LEU A 8 4.10 21.08 -55.02
N MET A 9 5.40 21.11 -55.34
CA MET A 9 6.40 20.22 -54.74
C MET A 9 6.70 20.62 -53.28
N MET A 10 6.79 21.92 -52.98
CA MET A 10 6.96 22.43 -51.61
C MET A 10 5.75 22.13 -50.70
N LYS A 11 4.51 22.23 -51.21
CA LYS A 11 3.30 21.86 -50.46
C LYS A 11 3.23 20.37 -50.10
N LYS A 12 3.70 19.49 -51.00
CA LYS A 12 3.75 18.04 -50.76
C LYS A 12 4.82 17.64 -49.75
N ILE A 13 5.96 18.36 -49.73
CA ILE A 13 7.03 18.16 -48.74
C ILE A 13 6.61 18.68 -47.36
N ALA A 14 5.91 19.82 -47.29
CA ALA A 14 5.38 20.36 -46.02
C ALA A 14 4.29 19.45 -45.41
N ALA A 15 3.42 18.87 -46.23
CA ALA A 15 2.40 17.91 -45.77
C ALA A 15 3.01 16.58 -45.29
N ALA A 16 4.09 16.11 -45.93
CA ALA A 16 4.82 14.91 -45.50
C ALA A 16 5.60 15.14 -44.18
N PHE A 17 6.14 16.35 -43.96
CA PHE A 17 6.77 16.72 -42.69
C PHE A 17 5.75 16.89 -41.55
N ALA A 18 4.56 17.45 -41.83
CA ALA A 18 3.49 17.56 -40.84
C ALA A 18 2.90 16.21 -40.43
N ALA A 19 2.86 15.22 -41.35
CA ALA A 19 2.38 13.87 -41.05
C ALA A 19 3.39 13.03 -40.25
N ILE A 20 4.69 13.29 -40.38
CA ILE A 20 5.75 12.62 -39.60
C ILE A 20 5.93 13.28 -38.22
N LEU A 21 5.59 14.58 -38.07
CA LEU A 21 5.64 15.25 -36.77
C LEU A 21 4.46 14.88 -35.85
N LEU A 22 3.35 14.38 -36.40
CA LEU A 22 2.17 13.98 -35.62
C LEU A 22 2.24 12.56 -35.03
N THR A 23 3.21 11.73 -35.45
CA THR A 23 3.42 10.38 -34.91
C THR A 23 4.41 10.34 -33.74
N ALA A 24 4.98 11.48 -33.36
CA ALA A 24 5.81 11.63 -32.16
C ALA A 24 4.99 12.06 -30.93
N LEU A 25 3.68 11.78 -30.90
CA LEU A 25 2.94 11.74 -29.64
C LEU A 25 3.61 10.67 -28.79
N SER A 26 4.43 11.14 -27.86
CA SER A 26 5.16 10.33 -26.91
C SER A 26 4.15 9.43 -26.22
N ALA A 27 4.15 8.14 -26.59
CA ALA A 27 3.57 7.12 -25.74
C ALA A 27 4.41 7.15 -24.46
N SER A 28 3.97 7.93 -23.48
CA SER A 28 4.39 7.76 -22.11
C SER A 28 3.93 6.35 -21.73
N VAL A 29 4.81 5.37 -21.92
CA VAL A 29 4.64 4.07 -21.30
C VAL A 29 4.53 4.40 -19.82
N ALA A 30 3.33 4.26 -19.27
CA ALA A 30 3.13 4.39 -17.84
C ALA A 30 4.09 3.37 -17.21
N GLN A 31 5.18 3.85 -16.62
CA GLN A 31 6.09 3.00 -15.88
C GLN A 31 5.24 2.35 -14.79
N ALA A 32 5.13 1.02 -14.85
CA ALA A 32 4.56 0.26 -13.75
C ALA A 32 5.36 0.63 -12.50
N VAL A 33 4.66 0.97 -11.41
CA VAL A 33 5.33 1.23 -10.15
C VAL A 33 5.95 -0.07 -9.67
N GLU A 34 7.27 -0.11 -9.64
CA GLU A 34 8.02 -1.23 -9.09
C GLU A 34 8.41 -0.91 -7.65
N LEU A 35 7.98 -1.76 -6.72
CA LEU A 35 8.38 -1.63 -5.32
C LEU A 35 9.81 -2.12 -5.16
N ALA A 36 10.68 -1.31 -4.59
CA ALA A 36 12.01 -1.76 -4.22
C ALA A 36 11.94 -2.65 -2.97
N ALA A 37 12.50 -3.85 -3.03
CA ALA A 37 12.73 -4.67 -1.84
C ALA A 37 13.72 -3.95 -0.91
N HIS A 38 13.35 -3.77 0.35
CA HIS A 38 14.17 -3.04 1.32
C HIS A 38 13.82 -3.41 2.75
N ARG A 39 14.70 -2.99 3.67
CA ARG A 39 14.48 -3.04 5.10
C ARG A 39 14.71 -1.66 5.70
N ALA A 40 13.81 -1.23 6.57
CA ALA A 40 13.86 0.03 7.27
C ALA A 40 13.72 -0.18 8.78
N PHE A 41 14.41 0.64 9.57
CA PHE A 41 14.31 0.65 11.02
C PHE A 41 13.92 2.06 11.46
N TYR A 42 12.89 2.14 12.30
CA TYR A 42 12.35 3.39 12.82
C TYR A 42 12.48 3.41 14.33
N ARG A 43 12.86 4.55 14.89
CA ARG A 43 12.70 4.84 16.32
C ARG A 43 11.41 5.64 16.48
N LEU A 44 10.58 5.24 17.43
CA LEU A 44 9.34 5.92 17.77
C LEU A 44 9.50 6.67 19.09
N SER A 45 8.89 7.85 19.13
CA SER A 45 8.75 8.67 20.33
C SER A 45 7.39 9.38 20.28
N LEU A 46 6.81 9.66 21.44
CA LEU A 46 5.56 10.39 21.54
C LEU A 46 5.71 11.80 20.91
N ALA A 47 4.93 12.08 19.87
CA ALA A 47 4.88 13.41 19.27
C ALA A 47 3.98 14.37 20.08
N SER A 48 2.82 13.88 20.51
CA SER A 48 1.85 14.63 21.31
C SER A 48 0.89 13.69 22.00
N ALA A 49 0.39 14.07 23.19
CA ALA A 49 -0.68 13.39 23.90
C ALA A 49 -1.79 14.39 24.25
N SER A 50 -3.05 13.99 24.10
CA SER A 50 -4.18 14.78 24.59
C SER A 50 -4.27 14.67 26.12
N ASN A 51 -4.85 15.67 26.77
CA ASN A 51 -5.03 15.67 28.22
C ASN A 51 -5.88 14.48 28.73
N GLU A 52 -6.72 13.92 27.87
CA GLU A 52 -7.61 12.79 28.21
C GLU A 52 -6.95 11.42 28.03
N SER A 53 -5.79 11.33 27.36
CA SER A 53 -5.17 10.06 26.97
C SER A 53 -4.52 9.27 28.12
N ASN A 54 -4.38 9.86 29.31
CA ASN A 54 -3.62 9.30 30.45
C ASN A 54 -2.18 8.86 30.09
N MET A 55 -1.61 9.42 29.02
CA MET A 55 -0.32 9.02 28.48
C MET A 55 0.76 10.03 28.83
N ALA A 56 1.78 9.59 29.55
CA ALA A 56 2.97 10.38 29.90
C ALA A 56 4.06 10.26 28.84
N GLY A 57 4.16 9.13 28.16
CA GLY A 57 5.22 8.87 27.18
C GLY A 57 4.93 7.66 26.30
N VAL A 58 5.58 7.64 25.15
CA VAL A 58 5.66 6.49 24.24
C VAL A 58 7.06 6.47 23.67
N GLU A 59 7.69 5.30 23.72
CA GLU A 59 8.97 5.06 23.08
C GLU A 59 9.00 3.67 22.45
N GLY A 60 9.85 3.48 21.45
CA GLY A 60 9.99 2.16 20.87
C GLY A 60 10.71 2.16 19.53
N ALA A 61 10.56 1.05 18.82
CA ALA A 61 11.11 0.86 17.50
C ALA A 61 10.20 0.01 16.61
N ILE A 62 10.32 0.22 15.30
CA ILE A 62 9.72 -0.61 14.27
C ILE A 62 10.83 -1.12 13.36
N SER A 63 10.83 -2.42 13.05
CA SER A 63 11.49 -2.94 11.86
C SER A 63 10.44 -3.23 10.80
N PHE A 64 10.71 -2.79 9.56
CA PHE A 64 9.88 -3.05 8.39
C PHE A 64 10.76 -3.69 7.32
N GLU A 65 10.30 -4.78 6.73
CA GLU A 65 10.96 -5.43 5.62
C GLU A 65 9.93 -5.80 4.56
N ILE A 66 10.24 -5.45 3.31
CA ILE A 66 9.51 -5.93 2.13
C ILE A 66 10.49 -6.68 1.22
N LYS A 67 10.13 -7.91 0.85
CA LYS A 67 10.90 -8.76 -0.06
C LYS A 67 10.10 -8.99 -1.33
N ASP A 68 10.79 -8.91 -2.45
CA ASP A 68 10.31 -9.45 -3.71
C ASP A 68 10.49 -10.98 -3.70
N ALA A 69 9.39 -11.71 -3.78
CA ALA A 69 9.38 -13.12 -4.15
C ALA A 69 8.77 -13.22 -5.57
N CYS A 70 9.23 -14.17 -6.38
CA CYS A 70 8.93 -14.25 -7.82
C CYS A 70 7.49 -13.82 -8.21
N ASP A 71 6.49 -14.41 -7.54
CA ASP A 71 5.05 -14.22 -7.75
C ASP A 71 4.35 -13.41 -6.64
N ALA A 72 5.08 -12.91 -5.64
CA ALA A 72 4.49 -12.29 -4.45
C ALA A 72 5.38 -11.26 -3.73
N TRP A 73 4.76 -10.46 -2.88
CA TRP A 73 5.44 -9.64 -1.89
C TRP A 73 5.36 -10.30 -0.53
N ILE A 74 6.48 -10.34 0.20
CA ILE A 74 6.52 -10.75 1.60
C ILE A 74 6.82 -9.53 2.44
N VAL A 75 5.94 -9.19 3.37
CA VAL A 75 6.13 -8.08 4.31
C VAL A 75 6.26 -8.63 5.73
N GLU A 76 7.29 -8.18 6.44
CA GLU A 76 7.47 -8.43 7.87
C GLU A 76 7.58 -7.10 8.60
N GLN A 77 6.80 -6.92 9.65
CA GLN A 77 6.84 -5.77 10.53
C GLN A 77 6.93 -6.22 11.98
N ASN A 78 7.91 -5.71 12.72
CA ASN A 78 8.02 -5.95 14.16
C ASN A 78 7.95 -4.62 14.89
N TYR A 79 7.09 -4.55 15.89
CA TYR A 79 6.88 -3.40 16.76
C TYR A 79 7.33 -3.79 18.17
N ALA A 80 8.12 -2.93 18.80
CA ALA A 80 8.44 -3.02 20.21
C ALA A 80 8.21 -1.64 20.82
N LEU A 81 7.13 -1.50 21.59
CA LEU A 81 6.65 -0.23 22.10
C LEU A 81 6.49 -0.31 23.62
N ARG A 82 6.86 0.78 24.29
CA ARG A 82 6.57 1.02 25.70
C ARG A 82 5.69 2.27 25.80
N PHE A 83 4.53 2.12 26.42
CA PHE A 83 3.61 3.18 26.75
C PHE A 83 3.73 3.49 28.24
N GLN A 84 4.08 4.72 28.57
CA GLN A 84 4.21 5.21 29.93
C GLN A 84 2.93 5.97 30.29
N LEU A 85 2.25 5.54 31.34
CA LEU A 85 0.99 6.12 31.79
C LEU A 85 1.23 7.22 32.83
N ALA A 86 0.35 8.21 32.88
CA ALA A 86 0.46 9.33 33.83
C ALA A 86 0.29 8.91 35.30
N ASN A 87 -0.31 7.73 35.55
CA ASN A 87 -0.40 7.13 36.88
C ASN A 87 0.88 6.38 37.31
N GLY A 88 1.94 6.40 36.50
CA GLY A 88 3.22 5.76 36.77
C GLY A 88 3.32 4.28 36.37
N GLY A 89 2.29 3.74 35.71
CA GLY A 89 2.35 2.39 35.13
C GLY A 89 2.93 2.39 33.73
N ASP A 90 3.50 1.25 33.32
CA ASP A 90 3.98 1.02 31.96
C ASP A 90 3.19 -0.12 31.29
N ILE A 91 3.02 -0.01 29.98
CA ILE A 91 2.50 -1.08 29.12
C ILE A 91 3.54 -1.35 28.03
N ASP A 92 4.11 -2.55 28.04
CA ASP A 92 4.99 -3.05 26.99
C ASP A 92 4.18 -3.82 25.96
N ASN A 93 4.34 -3.51 24.68
CA ASN A 93 3.67 -4.17 23.58
C ASN A 93 4.69 -4.62 22.53
N VAL A 94 4.63 -5.89 22.17
CA VAL A 94 5.45 -6.49 21.12
C VAL A 94 4.52 -7.14 20.11
N ASP A 95 4.45 -6.53 18.92
CA ASP A 95 3.65 -7.04 17.82
C ASP A 95 4.54 -7.50 16.66
N LYS A 96 4.15 -8.61 16.03
CA LYS A 96 4.77 -9.12 14.81
C LYS A 96 3.70 -9.35 13.75
N TYR A 97 3.87 -8.72 12.60
CA TYR A 97 3.02 -8.88 11.42
C TYR A 97 3.85 -9.53 10.32
N VAL A 98 3.34 -10.61 9.75
CA VAL A 98 3.94 -11.25 8.57
C VAL A 98 2.83 -11.46 7.54
N SER A 99 3.06 -11.03 6.31
CA SER A 99 2.15 -11.27 5.21
C SER A 99 2.84 -11.72 3.94
N TRP A 100 2.07 -12.41 3.12
CA TRP A 100 2.40 -12.79 1.75
C TRP A 100 1.24 -12.32 0.88
N GLU A 101 1.52 -11.61 -0.20
CA GLU A 101 0.51 -11.07 -1.12
C GLU A 101 0.93 -11.36 -2.55
N SER A 102 0.08 -12.03 -3.33
CA SER A 102 0.38 -12.32 -4.73
C SER A 102 0.51 -11.02 -5.53
N LYS A 103 1.39 -11.00 -6.54
CA LYS A 103 1.65 -9.79 -7.37
C LYS A 103 0.44 -9.38 -8.20
N ASP A 104 -0.49 -10.29 -8.46
CA ASP A 104 -1.79 -9.99 -9.09
C ASP A 104 -2.81 -9.37 -8.12
N GLY A 105 -2.53 -9.41 -6.80
CA GLY A 105 -3.37 -8.87 -5.74
C GLY A 105 -4.60 -9.71 -5.41
N LEU A 106 -4.64 -10.99 -5.83
CA LEU A 106 -5.80 -11.87 -5.65
C LEU A 106 -5.71 -12.76 -4.40
N GLU A 107 -4.52 -13.06 -3.92
CA GLU A 107 -4.28 -13.88 -2.73
C GLU A 107 -3.52 -13.10 -1.66
N TYR A 108 -3.95 -13.26 -0.41
CA TYR A 108 -3.30 -12.66 0.75
C TYR A 108 -3.24 -13.66 1.89
N ARG A 109 -2.09 -13.79 2.53
CA ARG A 109 -1.90 -14.63 3.72
C ARG A 109 -1.33 -13.75 4.81
N PHE A 110 -1.84 -13.90 6.02
CA PHE A 110 -1.47 -13.03 7.13
C PHE A 110 -1.30 -13.84 8.41
N ASN A 111 -0.34 -13.40 9.21
CA ASN A 111 -0.15 -13.88 10.57
C ASN A 111 0.29 -12.71 11.44
N VAL A 112 -0.47 -12.47 12.51
CA VAL A 112 -0.21 -11.42 13.47
C VAL A 112 -0.09 -12.05 14.84
N THR A 113 0.94 -11.67 15.57
CA THR A 113 1.17 -12.05 16.96
C THR A 113 1.32 -10.80 17.79
N ARG A 114 0.61 -10.72 18.91
CA ARG A 114 0.67 -9.60 19.86
C ARG A 114 0.96 -10.12 21.26
N VAL A 115 1.86 -9.47 21.97
CA VAL A 115 2.17 -9.76 23.36
C VAL A 115 2.15 -8.45 24.13
N THR A 116 1.33 -8.40 25.18
CA THR A 116 1.24 -7.23 26.07
C THR A 116 1.76 -7.60 27.45
N ASN A 117 2.68 -6.81 28.00
CA ASN A 117 3.31 -7.00 29.31
C ASN A 117 3.90 -8.40 29.52
N GLY A 118 4.43 -9.02 28.46
CA GLY A 118 4.95 -10.39 28.49
C GLY A 118 3.91 -11.46 28.79
N GLY A 119 2.61 -11.12 28.69
CA GLY A 119 1.49 -12.02 28.94
C GLY A 119 1.25 -13.04 27.82
N GLU A 120 0.04 -13.56 27.78
CA GLU A 120 -0.36 -14.52 26.74
C GLU A 120 -0.28 -13.89 25.35
N SER A 121 0.14 -14.70 24.38
CA SER A 121 0.24 -14.31 22.99
C SER A 121 -1.12 -14.37 22.32
N GLU A 122 -1.61 -13.23 21.86
CA GLU A 122 -2.78 -13.14 20.98
C GLU A 122 -2.33 -13.36 19.53
N GLN A 123 -3.11 -14.12 18.76
CA GLN A 123 -2.79 -14.42 17.37
C GLN A 123 -4.01 -14.28 16.46
N VAL A 124 -3.79 -13.66 15.31
CA VAL A 124 -4.74 -13.60 14.20
C VAL A 124 -4.03 -14.16 12.98
N GLY A 125 -4.64 -15.15 12.33
CA GLY A 125 -3.99 -15.86 11.22
C GLY A 125 -5.01 -16.39 10.23
N GLY A 126 -4.64 -16.38 8.96
CA GLY A 126 -5.52 -16.84 7.91
C GLY A 126 -5.05 -16.48 6.51
N ARG A 127 -6.00 -16.58 5.58
CA ARG A 127 -5.83 -16.21 4.16
C ARG A 127 -7.08 -15.53 3.63
N ALA A 128 -6.91 -14.75 2.58
CA ALA A 128 -7.98 -14.11 1.84
C ALA A 128 -7.76 -14.27 0.34
N GLU A 129 -8.86 -14.46 -0.39
CA GLU A 129 -8.88 -14.63 -1.84
C GLU A 129 -9.95 -13.72 -2.44
N LEU A 130 -9.62 -13.05 -3.54
CA LEU A 130 -10.55 -12.29 -4.37
C LEU A 130 -10.84 -13.06 -5.66
N GLU A 131 -12.10 -13.03 -6.12
CA GLU A 131 -12.49 -13.72 -7.36
C GLU A 131 -11.90 -13.06 -8.62
N SER A 132 -11.60 -11.77 -8.54
CA SER A 132 -10.96 -10.96 -9.57
C SER A 132 -10.44 -9.66 -8.94
N ALA A 133 -9.60 -8.92 -9.66
CA ALA A 133 -9.07 -7.65 -9.16
C ALA A 133 -10.21 -6.65 -8.88
N GLY A 134 -10.37 -6.25 -7.61
CA GLY A 134 -11.47 -5.40 -7.15
C GLY A 134 -12.84 -6.09 -7.09
N GLY A 135 -12.91 -7.39 -7.35
CA GLY A 135 -14.10 -8.22 -7.18
C GLY A 135 -14.41 -8.52 -5.71
N PRO A 136 -15.51 -9.26 -5.43
CA PRO A 136 -15.76 -9.80 -4.11
C PRO A 136 -14.76 -10.92 -3.78
N GLY A 137 -14.77 -11.36 -2.52
CA GLY A 137 -13.90 -12.43 -2.08
C GLY A 137 -14.26 -12.99 -0.71
N MET A 138 -13.33 -13.72 -0.11
CA MET A 138 -13.50 -14.37 1.19
C MET A 138 -12.20 -14.36 1.97
N ALA A 139 -12.27 -13.97 3.25
CA ALA A 139 -11.23 -14.21 4.24
C ALA A 139 -11.58 -15.43 5.09
N ILE A 140 -10.61 -16.31 5.30
CA ILE A 140 -10.72 -17.53 6.10
C ILE A 140 -9.67 -17.43 7.21
N PHE A 141 -10.15 -17.39 8.45
CA PHE A 141 -9.32 -17.33 9.65
C PHE A 141 -9.10 -18.74 10.21
N ASP A 142 -7.89 -18.99 10.71
CA ASP A 142 -7.55 -20.19 11.47
C ASP A 142 -7.19 -19.89 12.94
N ARG A 143 -6.86 -18.62 13.25
CA ARG A 143 -6.60 -18.10 14.59
C ARG A 143 -7.35 -16.78 14.80
N PRO A 144 -7.87 -16.53 16.03
CA PRO A 144 -7.81 -17.40 17.23
C PRO A 144 -8.75 -18.61 17.15
N SER A 145 -9.70 -18.60 16.22
CA SER A 145 -10.58 -19.71 15.92
C SER A 145 -10.92 -19.70 14.42
N LYS A 146 -11.55 -20.77 13.93
CA LYS A 146 -11.97 -20.84 12.54
C LYS A 146 -13.16 -19.91 12.30
N ASP A 147 -12.99 -18.99 11.35
CA ASP A 147 -14.06 -18.09 10.93
C ASP A 147 -13.96 -17.79 9.43
N LYS A 148 -15.04 -17.29 8.84
CA LYS A 148 -15.12 -16.89 7.43
C LYS A 148 -15.84 -15.56 7.30
N ILE A 149 -15.18 -14.59 6.66
CA ILE A 149 -15.72 -13.26 6.45
C ILE A 149 -15.74 -12.95 4.96
N ALA A 150 -16.92 -12.63 4.44
CA ALA A 150 -17.06 -12.19 3.05
C ALA A 150 -16.38 -10.83 2.84
N LEU A 151 -15.62 -10.71 1.75
CA LEU A 151 -15.00 -9.47 1.33
C LEU A 151 -15.87 -8.83 0.25
N SER A 152 -16.28 -7.60 0.50
CA SER A 152 -17.12 -6.86 -0.44
C SER A 152 -16.34 -6.45 -1.69
N GLN A 153 -17.06 -6.24 -2.78
CA GLN A 153 -16.48 -5.68 -4.01
C GLN A 153 -15.73 -4.38 -3.71
N GLY A 154 -14.59 -4.18 -4.38
CA GLY A 154 -13.70 -3.05 -4.14
C GLY A 154 -12.73 -3.25 -2.98
N THR A 155 -12.62 -4.47 -2.44
CA THR A 155 -11.57 -4.84 -1.49
C THR A 155 -10.22 -4.93 -2.19
N VAL A 156 -9.19 -4.41 -1.52
CA VAL A 156 -7.78 -4.42 -1.93
C VAL A 156 -6.93 -4.86 -0.74
N PHE A 157 -5.79 -5.51 -1.02
CA PHE A 157 -4.80 -5.92 -0.01
C PHE A 157 -3.66 -4.88 0.15
N PRO A 158 -2.88 -4.90 1.25
CA PRO A 158 -2.02 -3.78 1.64
C PRO A 158 -0.92 -3.39 0.63
N THR A 159 -0.29 -4.37 -0.03
CA THR A 159 0.77 -4.09 -1.00
C THR A 159 0.20 -3.53 -2.27
N LYS A 160 -0.90 -4.10 -2.77
CA LYS A 160 -1.64 -3.59 -3.93
C LYS A 160 -2.18 -2.19 -3.65
N HIS A 161 -2.66 -1.92 -2.44
CA HIS A 161 -3.05 -0.57 -2.00
C HIS A 161 -1.88 0.41 -2.16
N THR A 162 -0.69 0.05 -1.66
CA THR A 162 0.51 0.89 -1.79
C THR A 162 0.86 1.15 -3.26
N VAL A 163 0.81 0.13 -4.12
CA VAL A 163 1.05 0.28 -5.57
C VAL A 163 0.03 1.24 -6.19
N ILE A 164 -1.27 1.08 -5.90
CA ILE A 164 -2.33 1.97 -6.40
C ILE A 164 -2.06 3.42 -5.99
N LEU A 165 -1.67 3.66 -4.74
CA LEU A 165 -1.38 5.01 -4.25
C LEU A 165 -0.18 5.64 -4.97
N LEU A 166 0.89 4.88 -5.17
CA LEU A 166 2.08 5.35 -5.89
C LEU A 166 1.78 5.63 -7.37
N GLU A 167 1.00 4.76 -8.02
CA GLU A 167 0.57 4.95 -9.40
C GLU A 167 -0.31 6.20 -9.56
N LYS A 168 -1.24 6.41 -8.62
CA LYS A 168 -2.08 7.62 -8.55
C LYS A 168 -1.23 8.87 -8.33
N ALA A 169 -0.28 8.80 -7.39
CA ALA A 169 0.65 9.89 -7.11
C ALA A 169 1.46 10.28 -8.36
N ALA A 170 1.97 9.28 -9.09
CA ALA A 170 2.73 9.49 -10.33
C ALA A 170 1.88 10.15 -11.44
N ARG A 171 0.57 9.89 -11.46
CA ARG A 171 -0.40 10.56 -12.36
C ARG A 171 -0.89 11.91 -11.85
N GLY A 172 -0.41 12.37 -10.68
CA GLY A 172 -0.86 13.61 -10.05
C GLY A 172 -2.26 13.55 -9.45
N GLU A 173 -2.85 12.36 -9.32
CA GLU A 173 -4.11 12.17 -8.61
C GLU A 173 -3.91 12.42 -7.10
N ARG A 174 -4.90 13.07 -6.48
CA ARG A 174 -4.82 13.54 -5.08
C ARG A 174 -5.63 12.71 -4.10
N PHE A 175 -6.50 11.85 -4.58
CA PHE A 175 -7.52 11.21 -3.78
C PHE A 175 -7.70 9.74 -4.17
N ASP A 176 -7.79 8.88 -3.17
CA ASP A 176 -8.17 7.49 -3.34
C ASP A 176 -9.08 7.02 -2.22
N ARG A 177 -10.00 6.11 -2.55
CA ARG A 177 -10.88 5.46 -1.58
C ARG A 177 -11.25 4.07 -2.06
N HIS A 178 -11.03 3.07 -1.22
CA HIS A 178 -11.48 1.70 -1.43
C HIS A 178 -11.60 0.96 -0.09
N LEU A 179 -12.01 -0.31 -0.12
CA LEU A 179 -11.99 -1.18 1.04
C LEU A 179 -10.60 -1.81 1.16
N LEU A 180 -10.00 -1.76 2.35
CA LEU A 180 -8.73 -2.40 2.66
C LEU A 180 -8.96 -3.57 3.61
N PHE A 181 -8.46 -4.74 3.25
CA PHE A 181 -8.36 -5.88 4.16
C PHE A 181 -6.89 -6.13 4.48
N ASP A 182 -6.50 -5.97 5.75
CA ASP A 182 -5.10 -6.11 6.19
C ASP A 182 -4.84 -7.38 7.02
N GLY A 183 -5.89 -8.11 7.42
CA GLY A 183 -5.79 -9.30 8.25
C GLY A 183 -5.28 -9.03 9.68
N SER A 184 -5.28 -7.77 10.13
CA SER A 184 -4.77 -7.41 11.45
C SER A 184 -5.70 -7.82 12.59
N LYS A 185 -7.00 -7.97 12.29
CA LYS A 185 -8.06 -8.38 13.20
C LYS A 185 -9.03 -9.32 12.49
N VAL A 186 -9.86 -10.01 13.27
CA VAL A 186 -10.97 -10.82 12.74
C VAL A 186 -12.14 -9.89 12.40
N GLU A 187 -11.99 -9.11 11.35
CA GLU A 187 -12.94 -8.11 10.88
C GLU A 187 -13.01 -8.12 9.35
N ALA A 188 -14.10 -7.57 8.80
CA ALA A 188 -14.23 -7.37 7.35
C ALA A 188 -13.32 -6.24 6.85
N ALA A 189 -13.18 -6.12 5.52
CA ALA A 189 -12.46 -5.01 4.92
C ALA A 189 -13.06 -3.66 5.35
N ALA A 190 -12.20 -2.72 5.73
CA ALA A 190 -12.60 -1.40 6.21
C ALA A 190 -12.37 -0.33 5.12
N PRO A 191 -13.23 0.68 5.01
CA PRO A 191 -13.00 1.78 4.07
C PRO A 191 -11.79 2.60 4.49
N VAL A 192 -10.84 2.78 3.58
CA VAL A 192 -9.71 3.70 3.75
C VAL A 192 -9.85 4.86 2.78
N THR A 193 -9.50 6.06 3.25
CA THR A 193 -9.43 7.26 2.40
C THR A 193 -8.02 7.79 2.47
N THR A 194 -7.39 7.94 1.31
CA THR A 194 -6.03 8.44 1.21
C THR A 194 -6.01 9.76 0.45
N VAL A 195 -5.31 10.74 1.02
CA VAL A 195 -5.01 12.01 0.37
C VAL A 195 -3.53 12.03 0.01
N VAL A 196 -3.23 12.11 -1.28
CA VAL A 196 -1.87 12.17 -1.80
C VAL A 196 -1.47 13.63 -1.99
N LEU A 197 -0.69 14.16 -1.04
CA LEU A 197 -0.20 15.53 -1.10
C LEU A 197 0.90 15.70 -2.15
N GLY A 198 1.06 16.93 -2.65
CA GLY A 198 2.13 17.27 -3.57
C GLY A 198 3.48 17.12 -2.89
N GLN A 199 4.53 16.93 -3.67
CA GLN A 199 5.87 17.18 -3.12
C GLN A 199 5.88 18.63 -2.62
N ARG A 200 6.22 18.78 -1.33
CA ARG A 200 6.50 20.09 -0.77
C ARG A 200 7.78 20.56 -1.44
N GLU A 201 7.70 21.62 -2.24
CA GLU A 201 8.91 22.27 -2.75
C GLU A 201 9.75 22.71 -1.55
N ALA A 202 11.05 22.39 -1.61
CA ALA A 202 12.02 22.68 -0.56
C ALA A 202 12.43 24.15 -0.56
#